data_AF-A0A1C5DHK2-F1
#
_entry.id   AF-A0A1C5DHK2-F1
#
_cell.length_a   1.000
_cell.length_b   1.000
_cell.length_c   1.000
_cell.angle_alpha   90.00
_cell.angle_beta   90.00
_cell.angle_gamma   90.00
#
_symmetry.space_group_name_H-M   'P 1'
#
loop_
_entity.id
_entity.type
_entity.pdbx_description
1 polymer ?
#
loop_
_entity_poly.entity_id
_entity_poly.type
_entity_poly.pdbx_seq_one_letter_code
_entity_poly.pdbx_strand_id
1 'polypeptide(L)'
;MARRPLPRILSKDGAQLARTQLARSRELARTAADSATDVLHPLITLSRGLRLLAAAGRHRWTATPKDRRGPLLFLVACVVLVVALAPYGPLLAVVTVMAAAAWLGRDRTAPEPEGPDESQAERLRALYEALVPYFSVPEDPAPLYAHGGDWEKAFPAHEFDDAGRVGQLVLRYPAYFPDGEPEARARIEQVLTAKAGRGREYRFGWDEVGNQLTVSVLPPLPADIVAQRFVTAPGESVLGFTDPSEVQRTLPLSFGDFGDSYDEQRDVPPVVWRTGTRSTEPHLLAVGQPGSGTSTLLRSLALQALQYGDVLIVDGGGTGEYACLTGRDGVLAVECALPGALASLDWAARETERRLVAINLARQAGDPPRPTPGAPCGSSSTGRASSRTSRRWTTARTRRTCSRCRCGTGGRRM
;
A
#
# COMPACT_ATOMS: atom_id res chain seq x y z
N MET A 1 79.28 -52.21 44.47
CA MET A 1 78.16 -51.92 45.39
C MET A 1 76.91 -51.72 44.57
N ALA A 2 75.86 -52.43 44.96
CA ALA A 2 74.55 -52.44 44.32
C ALA A 2 73.86 -51.06 44.38
N ARG A 3 73.06 -50.74 43.35
CA ARG A 3 71.60 -50.54 43.49
C ARG A 3 70.91 -50.55 42.13
N ARG A 4 69.83 -51.33 42.10
CA ARG A 4 68.91 -51.63 41.01
C ARG A 4 68.19 -50.39 40.45
N PRO A 5 67.72 -50.45 39.20
CA PRO A 5 66.76 -49.50 38.63
C PRO A 5 65.32 -49.91 39.00
N LEU A 6 64.45 -48.93 39.28
CA LEU A 6 62.99 -49.07 39.37
C LEU A 6 62.32 -47.68 39.16
N PRO A 7 61.02 -47.61 38.80
CA PRO A 7 60.57 -46.98 37.56
C PRO A 7 59.68 -45.76 37.80
N ARG A 8 59.38 -44.99 36.76
CA ARG A 8 58.18 -44.16 36.76
C ARG A 8 57.45 -44.25 35.43
N ILE A 9 56.37 -45.02 35.51
CA ILE A 9 55.33 -45.26 34.54
C ILE A 9 54.40 -44.02 34.48
N LEU A 10 53.77 -43.82 33.32
CA LEU A 10 52.56 -43.04 33.01
C LEU A 10 52.65 -41.50 32.89
N SER A 11 52.78 -41.02 31.64
CA SER A 11 52.28 -39.69 31.23
C SER A 11 51.82 -39.61 29.76
N LYS A 12 51.21 -40.67 29.22
CA LYS A 12 50.52 -40.63 27.90
C LYS A 12 49.04 -41.06 27.96
N ASP A 13 48.65 -41.90 28.91
CA ASP A 13 47.26 -42.41 28.97
C ASP A 13 46.25 -41.37 29.51
N GLY A 14 46.68 -40.44 30.39
CA GLY A 14 45.80 -39.38 30.90
C GLY A 14 45.34 -38.37 29.84
N ALA A 15 46.19 -38.11 28.84
CA ALA A 15 45.88 -37.15 27.76
C ALA A 15 44.99 -37.75 26.65
N GLN A 16 44.92 -39.07 26.54
CA GLN A 16 43.97 -39.77 25.67
C GLN A 16 42.62 -40.00 26.38
N LEU A 17 42.62 -40.28 27.69
CA LEU A 17 41.39 -40.38 28.49
C LEU A 17 40.63 -39.05 28.59
N ALA A 18 41.33 -37.92 28.76
CA ALA A 18 40.68 -36.60 28.79
C ALA A 18 40.08 -36.21 27.43
N ARG A 19 40.74 -36.53 26.32
CA ARG A 19 40.23 -36.26 24.96
C ARG A 19 39.06 -37.15 24.57
N THR A 20 39.08 -38.42 24.97
CA THR A 20 37.96 -39.35 24.74
C THR A 20 36.75 -39.03 25.61
N GLN A 21 36.94 -38.53 26.84
CA GLN A 21 35.82 -38.06 27.66
C GLN A 21 35.20 -36.75 27.16
N LEU A 22 36.01 -35.81 26.65
CA LEU A 22 35.51 -34.57 26.02
C LEU A 22 34.81 -34.81 24.68
N ALA A 23 35.26 -35.79 23.88
CA ALA A 23 34.56 -36.20 22.66
C ALA A 23 33.22 -36.87 23.00
N ARG A 24 33.22 -37.77 24.00
CA ARG A 24 32.02 -38.49 24.47
C ARG A 24 31.00 -37.55 25.15
N SER A 25 31.44 -36.48 25.83
CA SER A 25 30.52 -35.45 26.37
C SER A 25 29.93 -34.55 25.29
N ARG A 26 30.65 -34.32 24.18
CA ARG A 26 30.16 -33.55 23.03
C ARG A 26 29.19 -34.37 22.17
N GLU A 27 29.39 -35.68 22.07
CA GLU A 27 28.44 -36.62 21.46
C GLU A 27 27.18 -36.85 22.31
N LEU A 28 27.30 -36.86 23.64
CA LEU A 28 26.13 -36.90 24.54
C LEU A 28 25.35 -35.57 24.54
N ALA A 29 26.02 -34.43 24.33
CA ALA A 29 25.35 -33.15 24.14
C ALA A 29 24.66 -33.03 22.77
N ARG A 30 25.20 -33.65 21.71
CA ARG A 30 24.54 -33.74 20.39
C ARG A 30 23.37 -34.71 20.39
N THR A 31 23.49 -35.88 21.03
CA THR A 31 22.37 -36.83 21.13
C THR A 31 21.25 -36.37 22.08
N ALA A 32 21.57 -35.56 23.10
CA ALA A 32 20.56 -34.88 23.93
C ALA A 32 19.90 -33.69 23.20
N ALA A 33 20.63 -32.99 22.33
CA ALA A 33 20.04 -31.95 21.47
C ALA A 33 19.10 -32.57 20.41
N ASP A 34 19.52 -33.64 19.73
CA ASP A 34 18.70 -34.30 18.71
C ASP A 34 17.45 -34.97 19.31
N SER A 35 17.56 -35.62 20.48
CA SER A 35 16.41 -36.21 21.18
C SER A 35 15.47 -35.20 21.84
N ALA A 36 15.93 -33.97 22.10
CA ALA A 36 15.07 -32.88 22.58
C ALA A 36 14.31 -32.19 21.45
N THR A 37 14.85 -32.15 20.23
CA THR A 37 14.15 -31.58 19.07
C THR A 37 12.94 -32.42 18.66
N ASP A 38 13.01 -33.75 18.70
CA ASP A 38 11.89 -34.63 18.30
C ASP A 38 10.72 -34.63 19.29
N VAL A 39 10.97 -34.38 20.58
CA VAL A 39 9.91 -34.30 21.60
C VAL A 39 9.26 -32.91 21.63
N LEU A 40 10.00 -31.87 21.27
CA LEU A 40 9.49 -30.49 21.25
C LEU A 40 8.80 -30.12 19.93
N HIS A 41 9.15 -30.75 18.81
CA HIS A 41 8.53 -30.49 17.51
C HIS A 41 6.99 -30.67 17.49
N PRO A 42 6.41 -31.75 18.07
CA PRO A 42 4.95 -31.88 18.15
C PRO A 42 4.31 -30.81 19.05
N LEU A 43 4.97 -30.40 20.14
CA LEU A 43 4.48 -29.32 21.01
C LEU A 43 4.55 -27.94 20.32
N ILE A 44 5.61 -27.69 19.56
CA ILE A 44 5.80 -26.44 18.81
C ILE A 44 4.75 -26.34 17.69
N THR A 45 4.54 -27.40 16.91
CA THR A 45 3.51 -27.44 15.86
C THR A 45 2.10 -27.28 16.43
N LEU A 46 1.76 -27.99 17.52
CA LEU A 46 0.49 -27.81 18.23
C LEU A 46 0.30 -26.38 18.75
N SER A 47 1.33 -25.78 19.35
CA SER A 47 1.25 -24.41 19.86
C SER A 47 1.06 -23.37 18.74
N ARG A 48 1.68 -23.60 17.57
CA ARG A 48 1.57 -22.73 16.40
C ARG A 48 0.20 -22.85 15.73
N GLY A 49 -0.30 -24.06 15.56
CA GLY A 49 -1.66 -24.30 15.05
C GLY A 49 -2.74 -23.73 15.95
N LEU A 50 -2.57 -23.84 17.27
CA LEU A 50 -3.49 -23.24 18.24
C LEU A 50 -3.47 -21.71 18.19
N ARG A 51 -2.29 -21.09 17.99
CA ARG A 51 -2.16 -19.63 17.76
C ARG A 51 -2.86 -19.19 16.47
N LEU A 52 -2.73 -19.95 15.38
CA LEU A 52 -3.39 -19.64 14.11
C LEU A 52 -4.91 -19.77 14.20
N LEU A 53 -5.42 -20.80 14.88
CA LEU A 53 -6.85 -20.96 15.16
C LEU A 53 -7.39 -19.82 16.05
N ALA A 54 -6.63 -19.41 17.07
CA ALA A 54 -6.99 -18.28 17.92
C ALA A 54 -7.00 -16.96 17.14
N ALA A 55 -6.02 -16.74 16.25
CA ALA A 55 -5.96 -15.56 15.39
C ALA A 55 -7.10 -15.51 14.38
N ALA A 56 -7.42 -16.64 13.72
CA ALA A 56 -8.54 -16.74 12.78
C ALA A 56 -9.89 -16.57 13.48
N GLY A 57 -10.06 -17.14 14.68
CA GLY A 57 -11.23 -16.92 15.52
C GLY A 57 -11.38 -15.46 15.94
N ARG A 58 -10.27 -14.82 16.35
CA ARG A 58 -10.25 -13.40 16.71
C ARG A 58 -10.57 -12.51 15.50
N HIS A 59 -10.01 -12.79 14.34
CA HIS A 59 -10.28 -12.05 13.10
C HIS A 59 -11.74 -12.20 12.65
N ARG A 60 -12.31 -13.41 12.73
CA ARG A 60 -13.75 -13.61 12.45
C ARG A 60 -14.63 -12.90 13.47
N TRP A 61 -14.22 -12.85 14.73
CA TRP A 61 -14.93 -12.12 15.78
C TRP A 61 -14.88 -10.60 15.58
N THR A 62 -13.72 -10.05 15.21
CA THR A 62 -13.58 -8.61 14.91
C THR A 62 -14.35 -8.21 13.66
N ALA A 63 -14.34 -9.05 12.62
CA ALA A 63 -15.11 -8.87 11.39
C ALA A 63 -16.64 -9.06 11.56
N THR A 64 -17.11 -9.56 12.71
CA THR A 64 -18.56 -9.74 12.96
C THR A 64 -19.21 -8.42 13.41
N PRO A 65 -20.24 -7.91 12.69
CA PRO A 65 -20.96 -6.68 13.04
C PRO A 65 -21.53 -6.73 14.47
N LYS A 66 -21.49 -5.60 15.20
CA LYS A 66 -21.88 -5.53 16.62
C LYS A 66 -23.30 -6.07 16.90
N ASP A 67 -24.23 -5.87 15.97
CA ASP A 67 -25.63 -6.35 16.09
C ASP A 67 -25.79 -7.87 15.99
N ARG A 68 -24.78 -8.59 15.48
CA ARG A 68 -24.79 -10.06 15.34
C ARG A 68 -23.97 -10.76 16.43
N ARG A 69 -23.26 -10.03 17.29
CA ARG A 69 -22.42 -10.61 18.36
C ARG A 69 -23.24 -11.29 19.45
N GLY A 70 -24.40 -10.73 19.82
CA GLY A 70 -25.31 -11.31 20.81
C GLY A 70 -25.85 -12.69 20.41
N PRO A 71 -26.51 -12.81 19.24
CA PRO A 71 -26.98 -14.11 18.73
C PRO A 71 -25.86 -15.13 18.53
N LEU A 72 -24.67 -14.68 18.09
CA LEU A 72 -23.51 -15.55 17.92
C LEU A 72 -23.00 -16.10 19.27
N LEU A 73 -22.93 -15.27 20.32
CA LEU A 73 -22.56 -15.72 21.67
C LEU A 73 -23.56 -16.73 22.23
N PHE A 74 -24.84 -16.47 22.03
CA PHE A 74 -25.89 -17.39 22.46
C PHE A 74 -25.75 -18.74 21.75
N LEU A 75 -25.53 -18.74 20.43
CA LEU A 75 -25.30 -19.96 19.66
C LEU A 75 -24.05 -20.72 20.13
N VAL A 76 -22.93 -20.02 20.34
CA VAL A 76 -21.70 -20.63 20.88
C VAL A 76 -21.95 -21.23 22.27
N ALA A 77 -22.66 -20.52 23.16
CA ALA A 77 -23.01 -21.02 24.47
C ALA A 77 -23.91 -22.28 24.40
N CYS A 78 -24.87 -22.32 23.48
CA CYS A 78 -25.69 -23.50 23.25
C CYS A 78 -24.86 -24.69 22.75
N VAL A 79 -23.93 -24.47 21.81
CA VAL A 79 -23.04 -25.54 21.32
C VAL A 79 -22.16 -26.06 22.46
N VAL A 80 -21.59 -25.18 23.29
CA VAL A 80 -20.80 -25.58 24.46
C VAL A 80 -21.64 -26.39 25.45
N LEU A 81 -22.88 -25.97 25.71
CA LEU A 81 -23.79 -26.68 26.60
C LEU A 81 -24.14 -28.09 26.07
N VAL A 82 -24.40 -28.22 24.77
CA VAL A 82 -24.67 -29.52 24.12
C VAL A 82 -23.43 -30.42 24.20
N VAL A 83 -22.25 -29.90 23.94
CA VAL A 83 -20.98 -30.65 24.04
C VAL A 83 -20.70 -31.07 25.49
N ALA A 84 -21.03 -30.23 26.48
CA ALA A 84 -20.83 -30.55 27.89
C ALA A 84 -21.80 -31.63 28.42
N LEU A 85 -23.03 -31.66 27.90
CA LEU A 85 -24.06 -32.63 28.28
C LEU A 85 -23.96 -33.96 27.53
N ALA A 86 -23.27 -33.99 26.38
CA ALA A 86 -23.08 -35.20 25.60
C ALA A 86 -22.06 -36.14 26.26
N PRO A 87 -22.34 -37.45 26.36
CA PRO A 87 -21.36 -38.43 26.82
C PRO A 87 -20.14 -38.40 25.89
N TYR A 88 -18.95 -38.26 26.46
CA TYR A 88 -17.66 -38.08 25.75
C TYR A 88 -17.51 -36.78 24.94
N GLY A 89 -18.47 -35.86 24.98
CA GLY A 89 -18.43 -34.61 24.24
C GLY A 89 -17.20 -33.74 24.54
N PRO A 90 -16.83 -33.49 25.82
CA PRO A 90 -15.64 -32.72 26.15
C PRO A 90 -14.34 -33.38 25.64
N LEU A 91 -14.27 -34.72 25.69
CA LEU A 91 -13.10 -35.47 25.25
C LEU A 91 -12.94 -35.39 23.72
N LEU A 92 -14.03 -35.56 22.98
CA LEU A 92 -14.04 -35.38 21.52
C LEU A 92 -13.74 -33.94 21.11
N ALA A 93 -14.18 -32.94 21.87
CA ALA A 93 -13.86 -31.54 21.63
C ALA A 93 -12.34 -31.28 21.75
N VAL A 94 -11.70 -31.84 22.80
CA VAL A 94 -10.25 -31.74 22.96
C VAL A 94 -9.53 -32.46 21.81
N VAL A 95 -9.94 -33.69 21.46
CA VAL A 95 -9.30 -34.45 20.37
C VAL A 95 -9.44 -33.73 19.03
N THR A 96 -10.61 -33.15 18.72
CA THR A 96 -10.84 -32.43 17.47
C THR A 96 -10.06 -31.11 17.40
N VAL A 97 -9.98 -30.35 18.50
CA VAL A 97 -9.15 -29.14 18.58
C VAL A 97 -7.67 -29.49 18.44
N MET A 98 -7.19 -30.54 19.09
CA MET A 98 -5.82 -31.01 18.97
C MET A 98 -5.50 -31.49 17.54
N ALA A 99 -6.42 -32.21 16.90
CA ALA A 99 -6.28 -32.64 15.51
C ALA A 99 -6.26 -31.45 14.54
N ALA A 100 -7.14 -30.46 14.73
CA ALA A 100 -7.18 -29.24 13.93
C ALA A 100 -5.93 -28.37 14.12
N ALA A 101 -5.44 -28.25 15.36
CA ALA A 101 -4.20 -27.54 15.68
C ALA A 101 -2.98 -28.27 15.08
N ALA A 102 -2.91 -29.60 15.16
CA ALA A 102 -1.86 -30.37 14.48
C ALA A 102 -1.95 -30.24 12.95
N TRP A 103 -3.15 -30.15 12.39
CA TRP A 103 -3.34 -29.98 10.94
C TRP A 103 -2.97 -28.58 10.44
N LEU A 104 -3.39 -27.51 11.14
CA LEU A 104 -3.01 -26.12 10.83
C LEU A 104 -1.56 -25.79 11.18
N GLY A 105 -1.02 -26.44 12.21
CA GLY A 105 0.32 -26.20 12.75
C GLY A 105 1.42 -26.97 12.05
N ARG A 106 1.09 -27.92 11.17
CA ARG A 106 2.07 -28.51 10.25
C ARG A 106 2.63 -27.39 9.39
N ASP A 107 3.96 -27.24 9.39
CA ASP A 107 4.64 -26.51 8.34
C ASP A 107 4.22 -27.15 7.01
N ARG A 108 3.39 -26.45 6.25
CA ARG A 108 3.54 -26.47 4.81
C ARG A 108 4.86 -25.75 4.55
N THR A 109 5.97 -26.44 4.81
CA THR A 109 7.19 -26.14 4.08
C THR A 109 6.74 -26.23 2.64
N ALA A 110 6.65 -25.08 1.98
CA ALA A 110 6.42 -25.06 0.55
C ALA A 110 7.43 -26.06 -0.02
N PRO A 111 7.01 -27.02 -0.88
CA PRO A 111 7.99 -27.84 -1.56
C PRO A 111 9.06 -26.90 -2.12
N GLU A 112 10.33 -27.27 -1.91
CA GLU A 112 11.47 -26.59 -2.52
C GLU A 112 11.09 -26.27 -3.95
N PRO A 113 11.19 -25.01 -4.41
CA PRO A 113 10.61 -24.61 -5.68
C PRO A 113 11.22 -25.52 -6.75
N GLU A 114 10.41 -26.43 -7.28
CA GLU A 114 10.70 -27.06 -8.55
C GLU A 114 11.00 -25.90 -9.49
N GLY A 115 12.12 -26.01 -10.23
CA GLY A 115 12.52 -24.99 -11.20
C GLY A 115 11.35 -24.59 -12.09
N PRO A 116 11.44 -23.44 -12.77
CA PRO A 116 10.30 -22.86 -13.46
C PRO A 116 9.57 -23.90 -14.31
N ASP A 117 8.25 -23.97 -14.15
CA ASP A 117 7.40 -24.83 -14.98
C ASP A 117 7.67 -24.55 -16.47
N GLU A 118 7.37 -25.49 -17.36
CA GLU A 118 7.66 -25.37 -18.80
C GLU A 118 7.10 -24.06 -19.38
N SER A 119 5.89 -23.67 -18.94
CA SER A 119 5.25 -22.40 -19.30
C SER A 119 5.99 -21.15 -18.79
N GLN A 120 6.62 -21.24 -17.62
CA GLN A 120 7.41 -20.18 -16.99
C GLN A 120 8.78 -20.04 -17.66
N ALA A 121 9.43 -21.17 -17.98
CA ALA A 121 10.69 -21.21 -18.71
C ALA A 121 10.53 -20.65 -20.13
N GLU A 122 9.44 -20.97 -20.84
CA GLU A 122 9.12 -20.37 -22.14
C GLU A 122 8.94 -18.85 -22.04
N ARG A 123 8.31 -18.35 -20.97
CA ARG A 123 8.14 -16.91 -20.74
C ARG A 123 9.48 -16.20 -20.52
N LEU A 124 10.38 -16.79 -19.74
CA LEU A 124 11.74 -16.27 -19.54
C LEU A 124 12.52 -16.28 -20.86
N ARG A 125 12.43 -17.35 -21.63
CA ARG A 125 13.05 -17.42 -22.96
C ARG A 125 12.52 -16.36 -23.91
N ALA A 126 11.21 -16.15 -23.95
CA ALA A 126 10.60 -15.11 -24.78
C ALA A 126 11.00 -13.69 -24.35
N LEU A 127 11.22 -13.47 -23.04
CA LEU A 127 11.74 -12.21 -22.51
C LEU A 127 13.21 -12.01 -22.88
N TYR A 128 14.04 -13.04 -22.73
CA TYR A 128 15.45 -13.03 -23.12
C TYR A 128 15.62 -12.69 -24.61
N GLU A 129 14.89 -13.37 -25.49
CA GLU A 129 14.90 -13.11 -26.93
C GLU A 129 14.50 -11.68 -27.29
N ALA A 130 13.57 -11.08 -26.54
CA ALA A 130 13.15 -9.69 -26.75
C ALA A 130 14.23 -8.66 -26.34
N LEU A 131 15.16 -9.04 -25.47
CA LEU A 131 16.26 -8.18 -25.02
C LEU A 131 17.51 -8.27 -25.91
N VAL A 132 17.66 -9.34 -26.70
CA VAL A 132 18.79 -9.55 -27.63
C VAL A 132 19.07 -8.33 -28.52
N PRO A 133 18.08 -7.66 -29.14
CA PRO A 133 18.36 -6.50 -29.99
C PRO A 133 18.98 -5.29 -29.28
N TYR A 134 18.88 -5.22 -27.95
CA TYR A 134 19.35 -4.09 -27.15
C TYR A 134 20.65 -4.39 -26.39
N PHE A 135 20.88 -5.66 -26.06
CA PHE A 135 22.03 -6.11 -25.29
C PHE A 135 23.02 -6.94 -26.11
N SER A 136 22.83 -7.08 -27.41
CA SER A 136 23.76 -7.79 -28.29
C SER A 136 24.42 -6.82 -29.27
N VAL A 137 25.73 -6.96 -29.43
CA VAL A 137 26.57 -6.15 -30.32
C VAL A 137 27.41 -7.12 -31.15
N PRO A 138 27.49 -6.96 -32.48
CA PRO A 138 28.12 -7.95 -33.37
C PRO A 138 29.64 -8.11 -33.14
N GLU A 139 30.28 -7.14 -32.50
CA GLU A 139 31.70 -7.15 -32.15
C GLU A 139 32.04 -8.00 -30.90
N ASP A 140 31.04 -8.44 -30.13
CA ASP A 140 31.24 -9.27 -28.95
C ASP A 140 31.46 -10.74 -29.36
N PRO A 141 32.63 -11.35 -29.07
CA PRO A 141 32.92 -12.74 -29.44
C PRO A 141 32.14 -13.77 -28.61
N ALA A 142 31.60 -13.39 -27.45
CA ALA A 142 30.85 -14.28 -26.57
C ALA A 142 29.70 -13.53 -25.87
N PRO A 143 28.69 -13.05 -26.63
CA PRO A 143 27.65 -12.19 -26.09
C PRO A 143 26.77 -12.93 -25.09
N LEU A 144 26.48 -12.27 -23.97
CA LEU A 144 25.54 -12.77 -22.97
C LEU A 144 24.13 -12.95 -23.56
N TYR A 145 23.77 -12.10 -24.52
CA TYR A 145 22.51 -12.14 -25.26
C TYR A 145 22.74 -12.51 -26.72
N ALA A 146 22.21 -13.66 -27.12
CA ALA A 146 22.22 -14.12 -28.50
C ALA A 146 20.90 -14.86 -28.81
N HIS A 147 20.42 -14.79 -30.05
CA HIS A 147 19.25 -15.55 -30.46
C HIS A 147 19.51 -17.06 -30.31
N GLY A 148 18.58 -17.77 -29.66
CA GLY A 148 18.75 -19.18 -29.30
C GLY A 148 19.73 -19.42 -28.14
N GLY A 149 20.20 -18.36 -27.48
CA GLY A 149 21.09 -18.42 -26.32
C GLY A 149 20.41 -18.94 -25.06
N ASP A 150 21.23 -19.16 -24.03
CA ASP A 150 20.80 -19.64 -22.73
C ASP A 150 20.42 -18.47 -21.80
N TRP A 151 19.15 -18.46 -21.39
CA TRP A 151 18.61 -17.40 -20.53
C TRP A 151 19.07 -17.52 -19.07
N GLU A 152 19.49 -18.70 -18.60
CA GLU A 152 19.82 -18.96 -17.19
C GLU A 152 21.00 -18.09 -16.72
N LYS A 153 21.98 -17.85 -17.60
CA LYS A 153 23.13 -16.98 -17.30
C LYS A 153 22.77 -15.50 -17.23
N ALA A 154 21.78 -15.10 -18.02
CA ALA A 154 21.30 -13.72 -18.08
C ALA A 154 20.35 -13.39 -16.93
N PHE A 155 19.57 -14.37 -16.46
CA PHE A 155 18.57 -14.21 -15.39
C PHE A 155 18.94 -15.02 -14.15
N PRO A 156 19.93 -14.56 -13.35
CA PRO A 156 20.42 -15.29 -12.18
C PRO A 156 19.39 -15.53 -11.08
N ALA A 157 18.34 -14.72 -11.00
CA ALA A 157 17.26 -14.90 -10.04
C ALA A 157 15.91 -14.51 -10.65
N HIS A 158 14.89 -15.32 -10.41
CA HIS A 158 13.53 -15.09 -10.88
C HIS A 158 12.53 -15.68 -9.89
N GLU A 159 11.42 -14.99 -9.70
CA GLU A 159 10.30 -15.44 -8.90
C GLU A 159 9.00 -15.20 -9.66
N PHE A 160 8.10 -16.18 -9.59
CA PHE A 160 6.77 -16.10 -10.17
C PHE A 160 5.71 -15.96 -9.07
N ASP A 161 4.63 -15.26 -9.38
CA ASP A 161 3.46 -15.18 -8.51
C ASP A 161 2.57 -16.43 -8.64
N ASP A 162 1.53 -16.49 -7.80
CA ASP A 162 0.53 -17.57 -7.81
C ASP A 162 -0.21 -17.74 -9.17
N ALA A 163 -0.10 -16.75 -10.06
CA ALA A 163 -0.68 -16.77 -11.40
C ALA A 163 0.35 -17.12 -12.50
N GLY A 164 1.58 -17.52 -12.12
CA GLY A 164 2.66 -17.86 -13.06
C GLY A 164 3.23 -16.68 -13.83
N ARG A 165 3.05 -15.44 -13.34
CA ARG A 165 3.64 -14.22 -13.92
C ARG A 165 4.87 -13.81 -13.14
N VAL A 166 5.79 -13.11 -13.80
CA VAL A 166 7.01 -12.61 -13.17
C VAL A 166 6.65 -11.67 -12.02
N GLY A 167 7.03 -12.03 -10.80
CA GLY A 167 6.91 -11.23 -9.59
C GLY A 167 8.19 -10.47 -9.31
N GLN A 168 9.34 -11.14 -9.42
CA GLN A 168 10.67 -10.55 -9.34
C GLN A 168 11.59 -11.17 -10.40
N LEU A 169 12.44 -10.37 -11.02
CA LEU A 169 13.43 -10.82 -11.99
C LEU A 169 14.71 -10.00 -11.81
N VAL A 170 15.82 -10.67 -11.62
CA VAL A 170 17.15 -10.06 -11.69
C VAL A 170 17.76 -10.45 -13.02
N LEU A 171 18.14 -9.46 -13.81
CA LEU A 171 18.85 -9.68 -15.07
C LEU A 171 20.20 -8.99 -15.07
N ARG A 172 21.17 -9.60 -15.76
CA ARG A 172 22.49 -9.04 -16.00
C ARG A 172 22.53 -8.42 -17.38
N TYR A 173 22.97 -7.18 -17.49
CA TYR A 173 23.21 -6.54 -18.79
C TYR A 173 24.71 -6.48 -19.10
N PRO A 174 25.12 -6.39 -20.37
CA PRO A 174 26.53 -6.28 -20.74
C PRO A 174 27.11 -4.92 -20.32
N ALA A 175 28.40 -4.90 -19.98
CA ALA A 175 29.10 -3.69 -19.52
C ALA A 175 29.21 -2.57 -20.58
N TYR A 176 28.97 -2.88 -21.86
CA TYR A 176 28.94 -1.89 -22.94
C TYR A 176 27.55 -1.26 -23.14
N PHE A 177 26.52 -1.75 -22.45
CA PHE A 177 25.20 -1.13 -22.51
C PHE A 177 25.29 0.28 -21.90
N PRO A 178 24.81 1.34 -22.59
CA PRO A 178 24.89 2.70 -22.08
C PRO A 178 23.82 2.93 -21.01
N ASP A 179 24.00 2.31 -19.85
CA ASP A 179 23.12 2.45 -18.71
C ASP A 179 23.06 3.90 -18.22
N GLY A 180 24.10 4.72 -18.38
CA GLY A 180 24.05 6.15 -18.07
C GLY A 180 23.06 6.98 -18.91
N GLU A 181 22.54 6.44 -20.02
CA GLU A 181 21.61 7.15 -20.89
C GLU A 181 20.14 6.87 -20.52
N PRO A 182 19.35 7.90 -20.14
CA PRO A 182 17.97 7.70 -19.71
C PRO A 182 17.08 7.12 -20.81
N GLU A 183 17.36 7.45 -22.07
CA GLU A 183 16.61 6.88 -23.21
C GLU A 183 16.90 5.39 -23.41
N ALA A 184 18.13 4.94 -23.15
CA ALA A 184 18.48 3.53 -23.24
C ALA A 184 17.78 2.73 -22.15
N ARG A 185 17.77 3.23 -20.90
CA ARG A 185 17.00 2.64 -19.79
C ARG A 185 15.51 2.54 -20.12
N ALA A 186 14.91 3.65 -20.56
CA ALA A 186 13.49 3.71 -20.87
C ALA A 186 13.06 2.68 -21.93
N ARG A 187 13.91 2.44 -22.96
CA ARG A 187 13.65 1.40 -23.97
C ARG A 187 13.59 -0.01 -23.36
N ILE A 188 14.54 -0.34 -22.47
CA ILE A 188 14.56 -1.64 -21.79
C ILE A 188 13.34 -1.79 -20.88
N GLU A 189 13.04 -0.78 -20.07
CA GLU A 189 11.88 -0.78 -19.16
C GLU A 189 10.56 -0.95 -19.92
N GLN A 190 10.42 -0.31 -21.08
CA GLN A 190 9.26 -0.48 -21.96
C GLN A 190 9.12 -1.92 -22.48
N VAL A 191 10.21 -2.54 -22.92
CA VAL A 191 10.22 -3.94 -23.40
C VAL A 191 9.84 -4.90 -22.27
N LEU A 192 10.46 -4.73 -21.09
CA LEU A 192 10.20 -5.54 -19.91
C LEU A 192 8.74 -5.41 -19.46
N THR A 193 8.21 -4.19 -19.39
CA THR A 193 6.81 -3.93 -19.04
C THR A 193 5.86 -4.60 -20.04
N ALA A 194 6.16 -4.52 -21.33
CA ALA A 194 5.34 -5.11 -22.38
C ALA A 194 5.33 -6.65 -22.33
N LYS A 195 6.45 -7.28 -21.96
CA LYS A 195 6.64 -8.74 -21.99
C LYS A 195 6.35 -9.44 -20.66
N ALA A 196 6.59 -8.79 -19.52
CA ALA A 196 6.32 -9.34 -18.19
C ALA A 196 4.81 -9.46 -17.89
N GLY A 197 3.98 -8.61 -18.52
CA GLY A 197 2.53 -8.70 -18.50
C GLY A 197 1.86 -7.34 -18.28
N ARG A 198 0.78 -7.07 -19.04
CA ARG A 198 0.01 -5.82 -18.96
C ARG A 198 -0.78 -5.71 -17.65
N GLY A 199 -1.02 -4.47 -17.22
CA GLY A 199 -1.88 -4.15 -16.07
C GLY A 199 -1.17 -4.24 -14.71
N ARG A 200 0.16 -4.14 -14.69
CA ARG A 200 0.99 -4.11 -13.49
C ARG A 200 1.97 -2.96 -13.56
N GLU A 201 2.31 -2.46 -12.38
CA GLU A 201 3.39 -1.51 -12.20
C GLU A 201 4.63 -2.28 -11.74
N TYR A 202 5.74 -2.05 -12.43
CA TYR A 202 7.03 -2.64 -12.13
C TYR A 202 7.96 -1.54 -11.65
N ARG A 203 8.76 -1.85 -10.62
CA ARG A 203 9.90 -1.06 -10.20
C ARG A 203 11.16 -1.62 -10.86
N PHE A 204 11.98 -0.71 -11.37
CA PHE A 204 13.26 -1.01 -12.01
C PHE A 204 14.40 -0.46 -11.14
N GLY A 205 15.17 -1.36 -10.54
CA GLY A 205 16.37 -1.05 -9.76
C GLY A 205 17.61 -1.31 -10.60
N TRP A 206 18.18 -0.24 -11.17
CA TRP A 206 19.45 -0.31 -11.90
C TRP A 206 20.63 -0.28 -10.92
N ASP A 207 21.43 -1.33 -10.92
CA ASP A 207 22.75 -1.40 -10.30
C ASP A 207 23.81 -1.27 -11.39
N GLU A 208 24.27 -0.03 -11.59
CA GLU A 208 25.30 0.36 -12.57
C GLU A 208 26.65 -0.32 -12.30
N VAL A 209 26.99 -0.51 -11.01
CA VAL A 209 28.28 -1.10 -10.62
C VAL A 209 28.27 -2.61 -10.87
N GLY A 210 27.15 -3.26 -10.57
CA GLY A 210 26.96 -4.70 -10.73
C GLY A 210 26.55 -5.14 -12.13
N ASN A 211 26.30 -4.20 -13.05
CA ASN A 211 25.65 -4.44 -14.35
C ASN A 211 24.37 -5.29 -14.22
N GLN A 212 23.54 -4.95 -13.22
CA GLN A 212 22.32 -5.70 -12.88
C GLN A 212 21.09 -4.81 -12.89
N LEU A 213 20.00 -5.34 -13.40
CA LEU A 213 18.68 -4.71 -13.34
C LEU A 213 17.75 -5.64 -12.57
N THR A 214 17.24 -5.13 -11.45
CA THR A 214 16.19 -5.80 -10.68
C THR A 214 14.83 -5.25 -11.08
N VAL A 215 13.96 -6.14 -11.56
CA VAL A 215 12.56 -5.85 -11.87
C VAL A 215 11.72 -6.47 -10.76
N SER A 216 10.91 -5.67 -10.09
CA SER A 216 9.99 -6.16 -9.04
C SER A 216 8.59 -5.61 -9.27
N VAL A 217 7.58 -6.47 -9.19
CA VAL A 217 6.17 -6.04 -9.20
C VAL A 217 5.88 -5.27 -7.93
N LEU A 218 5.25 -4.09 -8.08
CA LEU A 218 4.76 -3.35 -6.93
C LEU A 218 3.54 -4.03 -6.33
N PRO A 219 3.46 -4.15 -4.99
CA PRO A 219 2.23 -4.59 -4.35
C PRO A 219 1.10 -3.60 -4.69
N PRO A 220 -0.16 -4.07 -4.75
CA PRO A 220 -1.28 -3.18 -4.95
C PRO A 220 -1.29 -2.11 -3.84
N LEU A 221 -1.65 -0.88 -4.21
CA LEU A 221 -1.80 0.19 -3.24
C LEU A 221 -2.82 -0.22 -2.15
N PRO A 222 -2.60 0.19 -0.88
CA PRO A 222 -3.51 -0.15 0.20
C PRO A 222 -4.95 0.31 -0.11
N ALA A 223 -5.91 -0.60 0.00
CA ALA A 223 -7.32 -0.34 -0.28
C ALA A 223 -8.11 0.15 0.95
N ASP A 224 -7.46 0.18 2.11
CA ASP A 224 -7.98 0.55 3.43
C ASP A 224 -7.71 2.01 3.78
N ILE A 225 -7.28 2.82 2.81
CA ILE A 225 -7.13 4.27 2.97
C ILE A 225 -8.51 4.92 2.83
N VAL A 226 -9.07 5.32 3.96
CA VAL A 226 -10.37 6.01 4.01
C VAL A 226 -10.25 7.49 3.70
N ALA A 227 -11.39 8.09 3.31
CA ALA A 227 -11.51 9.53 3.15
C ALA A 227 -11.27 10.23 4.49
N GLN A 228 -10.18 11.01 4.55
CA GLN A 228 -9.75 11.71 5.75
C GLN A 228 -9.23 13.10 5.42
N ARG A 229 -9.01 13.91 6.46
CA ARG A 229 -8.39 15.22 6.30
C ARG A 229 -6.87 15.05 6.19
N PHE A 230 -6.32 15.38 5.04
CA PHE A 230 -4.87 15.37 4.84
C PHE A 230 -4.24 16.66 5.40
N VAL A 231 -3.13 16.52 6.12
CA VAL A 231 -2.36 17.64 6.68
C VAL A 231 -1.34 18.10 5.64
N THR A 232 -1.76 18.98 4.72
CA THR A 232 -0.88 19.54 3.67
C THR A 232 -0.55 21.01 3.93
N ALA A 233 0.50 21.51 3.27
CA ALA A 233 0.79 22.94 3.27
C ALA A 233 -0.26 23.70 2.43
N PRO A 234 -0.48 25.01 2.67
CA PRO A 234 -1.36 25.81 1.83
C PRO A 234 -0.97 25.75 0.35
N GLY A 235 -1.94 25.50 -0.53
CA GLY A 235 -1.69 25.34 -1.96
C GLY A 235 -1.13 23.98 -2.38
N GLU A 236 -1.19 22.98 -1.49
CA GLU A 236 -0.91 21.57 -1.79
C GLU A 236 -2.14 20.70 -1.57
N SER A 237 -2.46 19.86 -2.54
CA SER A 237 -3.50 18.84 -2.47
C SER A 237 -2.89 17.45 -2.69
N VAL A 238 -3.32 16.46 -1.92
CA VAL A 238 -2.89 15.06 -2.07
C VAL A 238 -3.64 14.42 -3.24
N LEU A 239 -2.89 13.91 -4.21
CA LEU A 239 -3.38 13.10 -5.33
C LEU A 239 -3.43 11.62 -5.00
N GLY A 240 -2.47 11.14 -4.22
CA GLY A 240 -2.30 9.73 -3.90
C GLY A 240 -1.08 9.51 -3.03
N PHE A 241 -0.62 8.26 -2.99
CA PHE A 241 0.51 7.83 -2.16
C PHE A 241 1.47 6.98 -2.99
N THR A 242 2.75 7.06 -2.65
CA THR A 242 3.82 6.32 -3.33
C THR A 242 4.61 5.50 -2.31
N ASP A 243 5.58 4.72 -2.80
CA ASP A 243 6.44 3.89 -1.97
C ASP A 243 7.34 4.72 -1.03
N PRO A 244 7.60 4.24 0.21
CA PRO A 244 8.52 4.85 1.18
C PRO A 244 9.90 5.27 0.65
N SER A 245 10.41 4.60 -0.38
CA SER A 245 11.76 4.82 -0.91
C SER A 245 11.91 6.08 -1.77
N GLU A 246 10.83 6.62 -2.31
CA GLU A 246 10.90 7.69 -3.33
C GLU A 246 10.95 9.11 -2.72
N VAL A 247 10.36 9.32 -1.54
CA VAL A 247 10.16 10.67 -0.99
C VAL A 247 10.37 10.69 0.52
N GLN A 248 11.19 11.62 1.01
CA GLN A 248 11.49 11.78 2.44
C GLN A 248 10.31 12.34 3.26
N ARG A 249 9.44 13.12 2.61
CA ARG A 249 8.26 13.69 3.24
C ARG A 249 7.17 12.63 3.35
N THR A 250 6.63 12.45 4.53
CA THR A 250 5.48 11.58 4.80
C THR A 250 4.27 12.38 5.28
N LEU A 251 3.09 11.82 5.12
CA LEU A 251 1.85 12.27 5.76
C LEU A 251 1.30 11.18 6.67
N PRO A 252 0.79 11.57 7.85
CA PRO A 252 0.13 10.63 8.72
C PRO A 252 -1.23 10.24 8.13
N LEU A 253 -1.42 8.95 7.86
CA LEU A 253 -2.67 8.38 7.38
C LEU A 253 -3.27 7.44 8.41
N SER A 254 -4.56 7.58 8.65
CA SER A 254 -5.35 6.61 9.40
C SER A 254 -5.76 5.48 8.46
N PHE A 255 -5.49 4.23 8.86
CA PHE A 255 -5.89 3.01 8.17
C PHE A 255 -7.02 2.31 8.94
N GLY A 256 -8.00 1.78 8.21
CA GLY A 256 -9.14 1.04 8.77
C GLY A 256 -10.49 1.61 8.39
N ASP A 257 -11.56 0.86 8.66
CA ASP A 257 -12.93 1.26 8.33
C ASP A 257 -13.42 2.41 9.22
N PHE A 258 -14.23 3.30 8.64
CA PHE A 258 -14.77 4.47 9.31
C PHE A 258 -15.56 4.08 10.58
N GLY A 259 -14.99 4.33 11.76
CA GLY A 259 -15.65 4.12 13.06
C GLY A 259 -15.07 3.00 13.93
N ASP A 260 -14.01 2.31 13.50
CA ASP A 260 -13.26 1.40 14.38
C ASP A 260 -12.25 2.17 15.25
N SER A 261 -12.26 1.87 16.55
CA SER A 261 -11.52 2.63 17.58
C SER A 261 -10.02 2.32 17.66
N TYR A 262 -9.47 1.67 16.63
CA TYR A 262 -8.05 1.38 16.50
C TYR A 262 -7.59 1.92 15.15
N ASP A 263 -7.54 3.25 15.02
CA ASP A 263 -6.90 3.92 13.89
C ASP A 263 -5.40 3.60 13.93
N GLU A 264 -4.96 2.62 13.15
CA GLU A 264 -3.53 2.43 12.94
C GLU A 264 -3.04 3.58 12.06
N GLN A 265 -2.32 4.52 12.67
CA GLN A 265 -1.75 5.65 11.96
C GLN A 265 -0.39 5.26 11.41
N ARG A 266 -0.19 5.39 10.09
CA ARG A 266 1.11 5.18 9.45
C ARG A 266 1.49 6.39 8.63
N ASP A 267 2.77 6.72 8.66
CA ASP A 267 3.35 7.77 7.85
C ASP A 267 3.65 7.24 6.46
N VAL A 268 3.01 7.82 5.45
CA VAL A 268 3.12 7.37 4.05
C VAL A 268 3.52 8.54 3.15
N PRO A 269 4.44 8.37 2.19
CA PRO A 269 4.82 9.45 1.30
C PRO A 269 3.69 9.86 0.35
N PRO A 270 3.29 11.14 0.33
CA PRO A 270 2.22 11.61 -0.53
C PRO A 270 2.73 11.98 -1.92
N VAL A 271 1.87 11.78 -2.92
CA VAL A 271 1.96 12.47 -4.20
C VAL A 271 1.10 13.73 -4.09
N VAL A 272 1.74 14.90 -4.19
CA VAL A 272 1.07 16.20 -4.00
C VAL A 272 1.01 17.00 -5.30
N TRP A 273 -0.15 17.60 -5.55
CA TRP A 273 -0.35 18.61 -6.57
C TRP A 273 -0.25 20.00 -5.96
N ARG A 274 0.61 20.84 -6.56
CA ARG A 274 0.89 22.20 -6.08
C ARG A 274 0.13 23.20 -6.95
N THR A 275 -0.72 24.01 -6.34
CA THR A 275 -1.51 25.07 -6.99
C THR A 275 -1.15 26.48 -6.50
N GLY A 276 -0.15 26.59 -5.62
CA GLY A 276 0.32 27.86 -5.09
C GLY A 276 0.95 28.78 -6.14
N THR A 277 1.25 30.02 -5.72
CA THR A 277 1.77 31.11 -6.59
C THR A 277 3.11 30.83 -7.26
N ARG A 278 3.83 29.79 -6.85
CA ARG A 278 5.09 29.34 -7.45
C ARG A 278 4.94 28.09 -8.32
N SER A 279 3.73 27.56 -8.48
CA SER A 279 3.50 26.39 -9.33
C SER A 279 3.51 26.80 -10.80
N THR A 280 4.31 26.11 -11.60
CA THR A 280 4.31 26.24 -13.06
C THR A 280 3.13 25.50 -13.70
N GLU A 281 2.50 24.58 -12.96
CA GLU A 281 1.44 23.70 -13.46
C GLU A 281 0.24 23.68 -12.49
N PRO A 282 -0.58 24.75 -12.46
CA PRO A 282 -1.72 24.88 -11.55
C PRO A 282 -2.98 24.14 -12.04
N HIS A 283 -2.88 23.34 -13.10
CA HIS A 283 -3.99 22.62 -13.71
C HIS A 283 -3.73 21.11 -13.65
N LEU A 284 -4.79 20.34 -13.43
CA LEU A 284 -4.74 18.88 -13.37
C LEU A 284 -5.77 18.30 -14.34
N LEU A 285 -5.32 17.39 -15.20
CA LEU A 285 -6.19 16.57 -16.04
C LEU A 285 -6.17 15.13 -15.53
N ALA A 286 -7.32 14.61 -15.11
CA ALA A 286 -7.46 13.23 -14.67
C ALA A 286 -8.24 12.41 -15.72
N VAL A 287 -7.61 11.36 -16.24
CA VAL A 287 -8.19 10.46 -17.25
C VAL A 287 -8.11 9.03 -16.75
N GLY A 288 -9.17 8.26 -16.94
CA GLY A 288 -9.19 6.87 -16.53
C GLY A 288 -10.32 6.10 -17.22
N GLN A 289 -10.19 4.77 -17.24
CA GLN A 289 -11.25 3.88 -17.72
C GLN A 289 -12.46 3.91 -16.78
N PRO A 290 -13.66 3.50 -17.21
CA PRO A 290 -14.81 3.34 -16.32
C PRO A 290 -14.45 2.51 -15.08
N GLY A 291 -14.80 3.01 -13.90
CA GLY A 291 -14.47 2.35 -12.63
C GLY A 291 -13.06 2.62 -12.07
N SER A 292 -12.22 3.40 -12.75
CA SER A 292 -10.88 3.78 -12.27
C SER A 292 -10.87 4.71 -11.04
N GLY A 293 -12.03 5.28 -10.68
CA GLY A 293 -12.15 6.16 -9.52
C GLY A 293 -11.86 7.64 -9.79
N THR A 294 -11.81 8.10 -11.05
CA THR A 294 -11.61 9.52 -11.40
C THR A 294 -12.56 10.46 -10.64
N SER A 295 -13.86 10.14 -10.59
CA SER A 295 -14.84 10.94 -9.85
C SER A 295 -14.63 10.90 -8.34
N THR A 296 -14.05 9.82 -7.80
CA THR A 296 -13.65 9.74 -6.38
C THR A 296 -12.45 10.63 -6.09
N LEU A 297 -11.44 10.63 -6.97
CA LEU A 297 -10.30 11.54 -6.89
C LEU A 297 -10.76 13.00 -6.91
N LEU A 298 -11.59 13.39 -7.88
CA LEU A 298 -12.07 14.76 -8.01
C LEU A 298 -12.92 15.21 -6.80
N ARG A 299 -13.75 14.33 -6.22
CA ARG A 299 -14.46 14.62 -4.97
C ARG A 299 -13.52 14.80 -3.79
N SER A 300 -12.47 13.97 -3.69
CA SER A 300 -11.43 14.14 -2.66
C SER A 300 -10.72 15.49 -2.80
N LEU A 301 -10.33 15.85 -4.03
CA LEU A 301 -9.68 17.14 -4.30
C LEU A 301 -10.59 18.33 -4.01
N ALA A 302 -11.87 18.25 -4.36
CA ALA A 302 -12.85 19.28 -4.00
C ALA A 302 -12.93 19.47 -2.48
N LEU A 303 -13.03 18.37 -1.72
CA LEU A 303 -13.06 18.43 -0.25
C LEU A 303 -11.76 18.99 0.35
N GLN A 304 -10.61 18.71 -0.25
CA GLN A 304 -9.33 19.30 0.17
C GLN A 304 -9.28 20.80 -0.12
N ALA A 305 -9.75 21.23 -1.29
CA ALA A 305 -9.76 22.64 -1.70
C ALA A 305 -10.66 23.51 -0.80
N LEU A 306 -11.77 22.96 -0.31
CA LEU A 306 -12.68 23.64 0.63
C LEU A 306 -12.02 24.05 1.96
N GLN A 307 -10.84 23.52 2.30
CA GLN A 307 -10.09 23.97 3.48
C GLN A 307 -9.50 25.37 3.30
N TYR A 308 -9.24 25.78 2.05
CA TYR A 308 -8.46 26.99 1.74
C TYR A 308 -9.15 27.92 0.73
N GLY A 309 -10.30 27.54 0.19
CA GLY A 309 -11.00 28.34 -0.81
C GLY A 309 -12.38 27.80 -1.18
N ASP A 310 -12.93 28.41 -2.22
CA ASP A 310 -14.25 28.07 -2.75
C ASP A 310 -14.14 27.13 -3.95
N VAL A 311 -15.16 26.28 -4.16
CA VAL A 311 -15.21 25.30 -5.24
C VAL A 311 -16.47 25.50 -6.08
N LEU A 312 -16.27 25.53 -7.40
CA LEU A 312 -17.34 25.49 -8.41
C LEU A 312 -17.21 24.20 -9.20
N ILE A 313 -18.30 23.45 -9.36
CA ILE A 313 -18.30 22.13 -10.02
C ILE A 313 -19.23 22.16 -11.22
N VAL A 314 -18.73 21.70 -12.36
CA VAL A 314 -19.51 21.45 -13.57
C VAL A 314 -19.47 19.95 -13.87
N ASP A 315 -20.60 19.28 -13.72
CA ASP A 315 -20.78 17.85 -13.98
C ASP A 315 -21.47 17.65 -15.34
N GLY A 316 -20.69 17.35 -16.37
CA GLY A 316 -21.22 17.04 -17.70
C GLY A 316 -21.81 15.64 -17.84
N GLY A 317 -21.55 14.73 -16.88
CA GLY A 317 -22.05 13.36 -16.92
C GLY A 317 -23.53 13.24 -16.55
N GLY A 318 -24.05 14.20 -15.78
CA GLY A 318 -25.46 14.25 -15.37
C GLY A 318 -25.88 13.10 -14.45
N THR A 319 -24.95 12.28 -13.99
CA THR A 319 -25.16 11.14 -13.08
C THR A 319 -25.33 11.59 -11.63
N GLY A 320 -25.08 12.88 -11.34
CA GLY A 320 -25.21 13.44 -9.99
C GLY A 320 -24.10 13.01 -9.05
N GLU A 321 -22.94 12.59 -9.59
CA GLU A 321 -21.79 12.11 -8.83
C GLU A 321 -21.29 13.14 -7.80
N TYR A 322 -21.48 14.43 -8.10
CA TYR A 322 -21.04 15.54 -7.25
C TYR A 322 -22.16 16.13 -6.38
N ALA A 323 -23.39 15.62 -6.45
CA ALA A 323 -24.52 16.14 -5.68
C ALA A 323 -24.31 16.07 -4.15
N CYS A 324 -23.43 15.17 -3.69
CA CYS A 324 -23.02 15.07 -2.29
C CYS A 324 -22.28 16.31 -1.75
N LEU A 325 -21.82 17.21 -2.64
CA LEU A 325 -21.13 18.45 -2.28
C LEU A 325 -22.07 19.65 -2.21
N THR A 326 -23.31 19.52 -2.70
CA THR A 326 -24.29 20.60 -2.68
C THR A 326 -24.64 21.04 -1.26
N GLY A 327 -24.63 22.35 -1.01
CA GLY A 327 -24.98 22.94 0.29
C GLY A 327 -23.89 22.89 1.35
N ARG A 328 -22.67 22.44 1.00
CA ARG A 328 -21.50 22.54 1.86
C ARG A 328 -20.93 23.95 1.82
N ASP A 329 -20.39 24.42 2.94
CA ASP A 329 -19.69 25.70 3.02
C ASP A 329 -18.50 25.74 2.04
N GLY A 330 -18.37 26.84 1.31
CA GLY A 330 -17.36 27.03 0.26
C GLY A 330 -17.70 26.42 -1.11
N VAL A 331 -18.75 25.60 -1.23
CA VAL A 331 -19.22 25.14 -2.55
C VAL A 331 -20.16 26.17 -3.14
N LEU A 332 -19.73 26.84 -4.20
CA LEU A 332 -20.46 27.93 -4.85
C LEU A 332 -21.65 27.43 -5.66
N ALA A 333 -21.43 26.40 -6.49
CA ALA A 333 -22.47 25.72 -7.24
C ALA A 333 -21.99 24.33 -7.69
N VAL A 334 -22.97 23.44 -7.92
CA VAL A 334 -22.79 22.13 -8.57
C VAL A 334 -23.76 22.09 -9.74
N GLU A 335 -23.25 22.33 -10.95
CA GLU A 335 -24.05 22.48 -12.16
C GLU A 335 -23.99 21.23 -13.02
N CYS A 336 -25.16 20.66 -13.33
CA CYS A 336 -25.28 19.51 -14.22
C CYS A 336 -25.97 19.84 -15.57
N ALA A 337 -26.52 21.05 -15.69
CA ALA A 337 -27.22 21.50 -16.88
C ALA A 337 -26.42 22.57 -17.63
N LEU A 338 -26.45 22.54 -18.96
CA LEU A 338 -25.70 23.48 -19.82
C LEU A 338 -25.93 24.97 -19.47
N PRO A 339 -27.18 25.46 -19.27
CA PRO A 339 -27.39 26.87 -18.94
C PRO A 339 -26.73 27.30 -17.63
N GLY A 340 -26.79 26.44 -16.61
CA GLY A 340 -26.17 26.68 -15.31
C GLY A 340 -24.66 26.64 -15.37
N ALA A 341 -24.10 25.69 -16.14
CA ALA A 341 -22.66 25.62 -16.40
C ALA A 341 -22.13 26.88 -17.10
N LEU A 342 -22.81 27.37 -18.14
CA LEU A 342 -22.41 28.59 -18.85
C LEU A 342 -22.46 29.82 -17.94
N ALA A 343 -23.54 29.98 -17.16
CA ALA A 343 -23.67 31.08 -16.21
C ALA A 343 -22.58 31.06 -15.13
N SER A 344 -22.26 29.86 -14.62
CA SER A 344 -21.22 29.67 -13.61
C SER A 344 -19.81 29.93 -14.15
N LEU A 345 -19.53 29.54 -15.40
CA LEU A 345 -18.25 29.83 -16.05
C LEU A 345 -18.09 31.32 -16.37
N ASP A 346 -19.15 32.00 -16.83
CA ASP A 346 -19.15 33.46 -17.04
C ASP A 346 -18.90 34.21 -15.73
N TRP A 347 -19.55 33.77 -14.64
CA TRP A 347 -19.27 34.30 -13.31
C TRP A 347 -17.81 34.07 -12.89
N ALA A 348 -17.29 32.86 -13.07
CA ALA A 348 -15.91 32.51 -12.68
C ALA A 348 -14.87 33.32 -13.48
N ALA A 349 -15.12 33.60 -14.76
CA ALA A 349 -14.27 34.45 -15.58
C ALA A 349 -14.22 35.88 -15.03
N ARG A 350 -15.39 36.50 -14.79
CA ARG A 350 -15.47 37.86 -14.23
C ARG A 350 -14.86 37.97 -12.84
N GLU A 351 -15.06 36.95 -12.00
CA GLU A 351 -14.48 36.90 -10.65
C GLU A 351 -12.95 36.77 -10.70
N THR A 352 -12.43 36.00 -11.65
CA THR A 352 -10.98 35.86 -11.87
C THR A 352 -10.38 37.19 -12.33
N GLU A 353 -10.99 37.87 -13.31
CA GLU A 353 -10.57 39.20 -13.75
C GLU A 353 -10.55 40.21 -12.60
N ARG A 354 -11.63 40.25 -11.80
CA ARG A 354 -11.73 41.12 -10.62
C ARG A 354 -10.58 40.87 -9.63
N ARG A 355 -10.26 39.60 -9.35
CA ARG A 355 -9.15 39.23 -8.44
C ARG A 355 -7.78 39.60 -9.02
N LEU A 356 -7.57 39.42 -10.31
CA LEU A 356 -6.31 39.80 -10.97
C LEU A 356 -6.07 41.31 -10.91
N VAL A 357 -7.10 42.12 -11.17
CA VAL A 357 -7.03 43.58 -11.05
C VAL A 357 -6.72 43.98 -9.60
N ALA A 358 -7.41 43.39 -8.62
CA ALA A 358 -7.18 43.69 -7.21
C ALA A 358 -5.74 43.35 -6.76
N ILE A 359 -5.19 42.22 -7.21
CA ILE A 359 -3.80 41.82 -6.92
C ILE A 359 -2.82 42.79 -7.58
N ASN A 360 -3.07 43.21 -8.82
CA ASN A 360 -2.20 44.17 -9.52
C ASN A 360 -2.19 45.53 -8.79
N LEU A 361 -3.36 46.03 -8.39
CA LEU A 361 -3.47 47.28 -7.63
C LEU A 361 -2.76 47.20 -6.27
N ALA A 362 -2.91 46.08 -5.55
CA ALA A 362 -2.20 45.88 -4.28
C ALA A 362 -0.67 45.89 -4.46
N ARG A 363 -0.16 45.23 -5.51
CA ARG A 363 1.27 45.25 -5.86
C ARG A 363 1.76 46.66 -6.19
N GLN A 364 0.97 47.44 -6.93
CA GLN A 364 1.31 48.84 -7.26
C GLN A 364 1.33 49.74 -6.03
N ALA A 365 0.44 49.49 -5.06
CA ALA A 365 0.40 50.21 -3.79
C ALA A 365 1.52 49.80 -2.81
N GLY A 366 2.31 48.77 -3.12
CA GLY A 366 3.32 48.22 -2.22
C GLY A 366 2.74 47.42 -1.06
N ASP A 367 1.44 47.12 -1.08
CA ASP A 367 0.79 46.31 -0.07
C ASP A 367 1.16 44.82 -0.27
N PRO A 368 1.47 44.08 0.80
CA PRO A 368 1.63 42.64 0.67
C PRO A 368 0.32 42.03 0.14
N PRO A 369 0.39 41.02 -0.74
CA PRO A 369 -0.81 40.34 -1.20
C PRO A 369 -1.58 39.84 0.01
N ARG A 370 -2.88 40.17 0.08
CA ARG A 370 -3.72 39.77 1.22
C ARG A 370 -3.64 38.25 1.40
N PRO A 371 -3.41 37.74 2.62
CA PRO A 371 -3.38 36.32 2.86
C PRO A 371 -4.73 35.71 2.46
N THR A 372 -4.70 34.54 1.84
CA THR A 372 -5.87 33.70 1.63
C THR A 372 -6.55 33.43 2.98
N PRO A 373 -7.90 33.33 3.03
CA PRO A 373 -8.60 33.00 4.27
C PRO A 373 -8.06 31.67 4.82
N GLY A 374 -7.41 31.71 5.99
CA GLY A 374 -6.90 30.50 6.67
C GLY A 374 -5.41 30.45 7.00
N ALA A 375 -4.59 31.45 6.61
CA ALA A 375 -3.22 31.51 7.13
C ALA A 375 -3.24 31.80 8.65
N PRO A 376 -2.61 30.98 9.52
CA PRO A 376 -2.49 31.31 10.92
C PRO A 376 -1.61 32.57 11.03
N CYS A 377 -2.19 33.66 11.53
CA CYS A 377 -1.45 34.87 11.83
C CYS A 377 -0.38 34.55 12.88
N GLY A 378 0.88 34.53 12.45
CA GLY A 378 2.03 34.54 13.34
C GLY A 378 1.95 35.77 14.23
N SER A 379 1.76 35.55 15.52
CA SER A 379 1.65 36.56 16.55
C SER A 379 2.89 37.46 16.59
N SER A 380 2.70 38.75 16.38
CA SER A 380 3.62 39.77 16.88
C SER A 380 2.87 40.77 17.75
N SER A 381 3.30 40.78 19.02
CA SER A 381 3.28 41.88 19.97
C SER A 381 2.01 42.21 20.78
N THR A 382 2.25 42.08 22.09
CA THR A 382 1.97 43.07 23.16
C THR A 382 0.56 43.20 23.72
N GLY A 383 0.51 42.98 25.03
CA GLY A 383 -0.71 42.93 25.82
C GLY A 383 -1.44 44.25 25.93
N ARG A 384 -2.77 44.13 26.00
CA ARG A 384 -3.58 44.95 26.90
C ARG A 384 -4.85 44.19 27.25
N ALA A 385 -5.07 44.05 28.55
CA ALA A 385 -6.29 43.50 29.11
C ALA A 385 -7.49 44.39 28.76
N SER A 386 -8.59 43.77 28.32
CA SER A 386 -9.93 44.33 28.47
C SER A 386 -10.98 43.22 28.36
N SER A 387 -11.76 43.12 29.44
CA SER A 387 -12.88 42.24 29.70
C SER A 387 -14.10 42.42 28.79
N ARG A 388 -14.97 41.39 28.79
CA ARG A 388 -16.43 41.39 28.47
C ARG A 388 -16.77 41.58 26.97
N THR A 389 -17.71 40.88 26.32
CA THR A 389 -18.94 40.24 26.79
C THR A 389 -19.42 39.26 25.70
N SER A 390 -20.03 38.15 26.12
CA SER A 390 -20.84 37.25 25.29
C SER A 390 -21.94 37.99 24.52
N ARG A 391 -22.12 37.69 23.22
CA ARG A 391 -23.41 37.89 22.54
C ARG A 391 -23.79 36.68 21.68
N ARG A 392 -24.70 35.91 22.29
CA ARG A 392 -25.82 35.14 21.75
C ARG A 392 -26.08 35.29 20.24
N TRP A 393 -26.13 34.13 19.60
CA TRP A 393 -26.75 33.89 18.30
C TRP A 393 -28.26 34.13 18.36
N THR A 394 -28.77 34.90 17.40
CA THR A 394 -30.20 34.93 17.07
C THR A 394 -30.40 34.64 15.59
N THR A 395 -31.24 33.65 15.37
CA THR A 395 -31.79 33.08 14.14
C THR A 395 -32.39 34.10 13.17
N ALA A 396 -32.16 33.90 11.87
CA ALA A 396 -33.14 34.24 10.84
C ALA A 396 -33.15 33.16 9.76
N ARG A 397 -34.23 32.38 9.78
CA ARG A 397 -34.51 31.21 8.95
C ARG A 397 -35.44 31.65 7.83
N THR A 398 -34.93 31.86 6.62
CA THR A 398 -35.77 32.11 5.44
C THR A 398 -35.92 30.84 4.62
N ARG A 399 -37.06 30.17 4.82
CA ARG A 399 -37.58 29.12 3.93
C ARG A 399 -37.85 29.75 2.56
N ARG A 400 -37.27 29.20 1.48
CA ARG A 400 -37.84 29.32 0.14
C ARG A 400 -38.32 27.95 -0.31
N THR A 401 -39.62 27.91 -0.54
CA THR A 401 -40.44 26.81 -1.03
C THR A 401 -40.05 26.42 -2.45
N CYS A 402 -39.82 25.12 -2.64
CA CYS A 402 -39.60 24.47 -3.93
C CYS A 402 -40.96 24.23 -4.61
N SER A 403 -41.17 24.80 -5.80
CA SER A 403 -42.38 24.62 -6.60
C SER A 403 -42.21 23.49 -7.62
N ARG A 404 -42.87 22.37 -7.32
CA ARG A 404 -43.51 21.38 -8.22
C ARG A 404 -42.96 21.18 -9.64
N CYS A 405 -42.35 20.02 -9.84
CA CYS A 405 -42.36 19.28 -11.10
C CYS A 405 -43.78 18.81 -11.46
N ARG A 406 -44.19 19.00 -12.72
CA ARG A 406 -45.35 18.31 -13.33
C ARG A 406 -45.17 18.21 -14.85
N CYS A 407 -44.71 17.06 -15.32
CA CYS A 407 -44.92 16.54 -16.68
C CYS A 407 -45.36 15.07 -16.47
N GLY A 408 -46.48 14.55 -16.94
CA GLY A 408 -47.28 14.92 -18.11
C GLY A 408 -47.31 13.74 -19.07
N THR A 409 -47.91 12.61 -18.64
CA THR A 409 -48.20 11.43 -19.47
C THR A 409 -49.25 11.77 -20.52
N GLY A 410 -48.90 11.68 -21.79
CA GLY A 410 -49.82 11.81 -22.91
C GLY A 410 -49.63 10.67 -23.91
N GLY A 411 -50.36 9.57 -23.69
CA GLY A 411 -50.59 8.58 -24.73
C GLY A 411 -51.76 9.03 -25.61
N ARG A 412 -51.66 8.81 -26.92
CA ARG A 412 -52.82 8.64 -27.80
C ARG A 412 -52.47 7.68 -28.94
N ARG A 413 -53.31 6.66 -29.07
CA ARG A 413 -53.50 5.85 -30.27
C ARG A 413 -54.23 6.69 -31.32
N MET A 414 -53.77 6.63 -32.56
CA MET A 414 -54.50 6.10 -33.71
C MET A 414 -53.49 5.55 -34.70
#